data_AF-A0A345NZJ2-F1
#
_entry.id   AF-A0A345NZJ2-F1
#
_cell.length_a   1.000
_cell.length_b   1.000
_cell.length_c   1.000
_cell.angle_alpha   90.00
_cell.angle_beta   90.00
_cell.angle_gamma   90.00
#
_symmetry.space_group_name_H-M   'P 1'
#
loop_
_entity.id
_entity.type
_entity.pdbx_description
1 polymer ?
#
loop_
_entity_poly.entity_id
_entity_poly.type
_entity_poly.pdbx_seq_one_letter_code
_entity_poly.pdbx_strand_id
1 'polypeptide(L)'
;MENLFEIQKMSHTLDELSFTWTDSGGIYRVYRNEQQVYEGTVAKFTDDTLDTEHPFTYTVERVEEGQVKDVIVIQTSALTEVREDEHPLQRLVITTIAASSQIALSWERIKGVEAFDIYRNGKFVQTVEDNRFIDRETSVSESVTYSVSASRPLIDSNQQMNVSKSIAATIFDAVVPTSSDSKPTEEIYTFTIRVNRRDELLRPVADRKRATSVKEWKFRYTTFLQEDILKNPNLLSPYAYFTGDDRTFDPEGKSFRTRVDMQGKFTENESTLTYTKATGPTIGLNYVKRYKDHDHASVDDIVIERLNEKKSDIHFAILHDVANPLTTSPPIHYEVTGQIDKERNINLVGYHNISPHHEIYLALDEEEWRTVHRAESEGLAYLSGVPGDNYWRYMTCN
;
A
#
# COMPACT_ATOMS: atom_id res chain seq x y z
N MET A 1 -0.46 -1.05 -39.62
CA MET A 1 -0.33 -0.92 -38.17
C MET A 1 0.89 -1.72 -37.79
N GLU A 2 1.92 -1.10 -37.22
CA GLU A 2 3.05 -1.85 -36.66
C GLU A 2 2.52 -2.79 -35.58
N ASN A 3 2.98 -4.04 -35.59
CA ASN A 3 2.58 -5.03 -34.61
C ASN A 3 3.36 -4.73 -33.32
N LEU A 4 2.69 -4.21 -32.28
CA LEU A 4 3.34 -3.81 -31.03
C LEU A 4 3.84 -5.06 -30.29
N PHE A 5 5.08 -5.03 -29.78
CA PHE A 5 5.65 -6.14 -29.01
C PHE A 5 5.11 -6.11 -27.57
N GLU A 6 4.04 -6.87 -27.32
CA GLU A 6 3.25 -6.82 -26.09
C GLU A 6 2.81 -8.21 -25.62
N ILE A 7 2.49 -8.34 -24.33
CA ILE A 7 1.83 -9.54 -23.80
C ILE A 7 0.39 -9.60 -24.34
N GLN A 8 0.06 -10.73 -24.96
CA GLN A 8 -1.26 -10.98 -25.58
C GLN A 8 -2.21 -11.68 -24.61
N LYS A 9 -1.70 -12.63 -23.84
CA LYS A 9 -2.48 -13.42 -22.87
C LYS A 9 -1.59 -13.81 -21.71
N MET A 10 -2.20 -13.89 -20.54
CA MET A 10 -1.60 -14.42 -19.32
C MET A 10 -2.65 -15.27 -18.62
N SER A 11 -2.22 -16.42 -18.11
CA SER A 11 -3.01 -17.31 -17.28
C SER A 11 -2.21 -17.62 -16.02
N HIS A 12 -2.88 -17.54 -14.88
CA HIS A 12 -2.26 -17.74 -13.58
C HIS A 12 -3.11 -18.73 -12.80
N THR A 13 -2.48 -19.79 -12.31
CA THR A 13 -3.07 -20.78 -11.40
C THR A 13 -2.17 -20.91 -10.17
N LEU A 14 -2.54 -21.77 -9.23
CA LEU A 14 -1.72 -22.03 -8.05
C LEU A 14 -0.37 -22.70 -8.40
N ASP A 15 -0.33 -23.46 -9.49
CA ASP A 15 0.84 -24.27 -9.86
C ASP A 15 1.64 -23.67 -11.01
N GLU A 16 0.98 -22.91 -11.90
CA GLU A 16 1.60 -22.39 -13.13
C GLU A 16 1.25 -20.94 -13.44
N LEU A 17 2.22 -20.23 -13.99
CA LEU A 17 2.04 -18.98 -14.71
C LEU A 17 2.41 -19.21 -16.17
N SER A 18 1.50 -18.89 -17.08
CA SER A 18 1.79 -18.90 -18.52
C SER A 18 1.44 -17.58 -19.17
N PHE A 19 2.24 -17.16 -20.14
CA PHE A 19 1.96 -15.97 -20.92
C PHE A 19 2.45 -16.13 -22.36
N THR A 20 1.75 -15.44 -23.26
CA THR A 20 2.09 -15.35 -24.68
C THR A 20 2.30 -13.89 -25.05
N TRP A 21 3.20 -13.61 -25.98
CA TRP A 21 3.47 -12.27 -26.49
C TRP A 21 3.28 -12.21 -28.01
N THR A 22 3.34 -11.00 -28.56
CA THR A 22 3.29 -10.78 -30.00
C THR A 22 4.42 -11.53 -30.68
N ASP A 23 4.09 -12.45 -31.60
CA ASP A 23 5.09 -13.10 -32.43
C ASP A 23 5.52 -12.17 -33.58
N SER A 24 6.70 -11.56 -33.44
CA SER A 24 7.31 -10.66 -34.41
C SER A 24 8.53 -11.28 -35.11
N GLY A 25 8.75 -12.60 -34.97
CA GLY A 25 9.90 -13.31 -35.51
C GLY A 25 11.23 -13.01 -34.79
N GLY A 26 12.22 -13.87 -35.02
CA GLY A 26 13.52 -13.84 -34.33
C GLY A 26 13.63 -14.90 -33.24
N ILE A 27 14.59 -14.72 -32.33
CA ILE A 27 14.79 -15.58 -31.15
C ILE A 27 14.30 -14.82 -29.93
N TYR A 28 13.44 -15.44 -29.13
CA TYR A 28 13.03 -14.92 -27.84
C TYR A 28 13.88 -15.50 -26.72
N ARG A 29 14.22 -14.67 -25.74
CA ARG A 29 14.79 -15.09 -24.46
C ARG A 29 13.87 -14.66 -23.33
N VAL A 30 13.62 -15.54 -22.38
CA VAL A 30 12.91 -15.18 -21.14
C VAL A 30 13.85 -15.37 -19.97
N TYR A 31 13.92 -14.35 -19.13
CA TYR A 31 14.65 -14.32 -17.88
C TYR A 31 13.67 -14.25 -16.72
N ARG A 32 13.90 -15.02 -15.66
CA ARG A 32 13.22 -14.89 -14.37
C ARG A 32 14.24 -14.44 -13.34
N ASN A 33 14.00 -13.31 -12.68
CA ASN A 33 14.93 -12.71 -11.72
C ASN A 33 16.37 -12.67 -12.29
N GLU A 34 16.50 -12.17 -13.52
CA GLU A 34 17.75 -12.07 -14.30
C GLU A 34 18.37 -13.40 -14.76
N GLN A 35 17.85 -14.56 -14.33
CA GLN A 35 18.30 -15.87 -14.80
C GLN A 35 17.55 -16.29 -16.07
N GLN A 36 18.26 -16.62 -17.15
CA GLN A 36 17.63 -17.11 -18.38
C GLN A 36 16.96 -18.47 -18.13
N VAL A 37 15.67 -18.56 -18.42
CA VAL A 37 14.83 -19.76 -18.25
C VAL A 37 14.29 -20.30 -19.57
N TYR A 38 14.35 -19.51 -20.65
CA TYR A 38 13.91 -19.93 -21.99
C TYR A 38 14.71 -19.24 -23.09
N GLU A 39 14.95 -19.96 -24.19
CA GLU A 39 15.40 -19.42 -25.47
C GLU A 39 14.77 -20.22 -26.61
N GLY A 40 14.16 -19.53 -27.58
CA GLY A 40 13.51 -20.19 -28.71
C GLY A 40 12.70 -19.26 -29.59
N THR A 41 12.09 -19.79 -30.64
CA THR A 41 11.29 -19.01 -31.61
C THR A 41 9.80 -18.97 -31.30
N VAL A 42 9.33 -19.75 -30.31
CA VAL A 42 7.92 -19.79 -29.94
C VAL A 42 7.60 -18.64 -28.98
N ALA A 43 6.58 -17.84 -29.29
CA ALA A 43 6.15 -16.67 -28.51
C ALA A 43 5.27 -17.02 -27.29
N LYS A 44 5.69 -18.02 -26.50
CA LYS A 44 5.00 -18.50 -25.31
C LYS A 44 6.00 -18.97 -24.25
N PHE A 45 5.68 -18.72 -23.00
CA PHE A 45 6.41 -19.28 -21.85
C PHE A 45 5.43 -19.80 -20.78
N THR A 46 5.88 -20.77 -20.00
CA THR A 46 5.16 -21.35 -18.87
C THR A 46 6.16 -21.65 -17.77
N ASP A 47 5.87 -21.19 -16.55
CA ASP A 47 6.65 -21.42 -15.35
C ASP A 47 5.81 -22.18 -14.34
N ASP A 48 6.29 -23.34 -13.93
CA ASP A 48 5.71 -24.27 -12.96
C ASP A 48 6.56 -24.39 -11.69
N THR A 49 7.51 -23.47 -11.50
CA THR A 49 8.44 -23.45 -10.36
C THR A 49 8.34 -22.16 -9.54
N LEU A 50 7.11 -21.68 -9.37
CA LEU A 50 6.82 -20.42 -8.68
C LEU A 50 7.07 -20.54 -7.17
N ASP A 51 7.85 -19.61 -6.62
CA ASP A 51 7.97 -19.42 -5.17
C ASP A 51 6.86 -18.48 -4.69
N THR A 52 6.20 -18.84 -3.59
CA THR A 52 5.12 -18.07 -2.99
C THR A 52 5.60 -16.96 -2.05
N GLU A 53 6.87 -16.95 -1.67
CA GLU A 53 7.37 -16.00 -0.67
C GLU A 53 7.62 -14.59 -1.23
N HIS A 54 7.98 -14.47 -2.52
CA HIS A 54 8.44 -13.19 -3.08
C HIS A 54 7.83 -12.92 -4.48
N PRO A 55 7.55 -11.65 -4.82
CA PRO A 55 7.31 -11.27 -6.20
C PRO A 55 8.49 -11.67 -7.10
N PHE A 56 8.19 -11.98 -8.35
CA PHE A 56 9.17 -12.33 -9.36
C PHE A 56 9.01 -11.46 -10.59
N THR A 57 10.14 -11.22 -11.26
CA THR A 57 10.22 -10.40 -12.45
C THR A 57 10.64 -11.26 -13.64
N TYR A 58 9.81 -11.26 -14.69
CA TYR A 58 10.18 -11.80 -15.99
C TYR A 58 10.64 -10.68 -16.91
N THR A 59 11.70 -10.94 -17.68
CA THR A 59 12.09 -10.10 -18.82
C THR A 59 12.03 -10.94 -20.09
N VAL A 60 11.25 -10.50 -21.07
CA VAL A 60 11.16 -11.12 -22.40
C VAL A 60 11.92 -10.24 -23.37
N GLU A 61 12.95 -10.80 -24.01
CA GLU A 61 13.72 -10.12 -25.05
C GLU A 61 13.43 -10.75 -26.41
N ARG A 62 13.28 -9.92 -27.45
CA ARG A 62 13.33 -10.36 -28.85
C ARG A 62 14.68 -10.02 -29.45
N VAL A 63 15.37 -11.03 -29.96
CA VAL A 63 16.69 -10.94 -30.57
C VAL A 63 16.59 -11.18 -32.08
N GLU A 64 17.15 -10.25 -32.84
CA GLU A 64 17.24 -10.31 -34.30
C GLU A 64 18.62 -9.87 -34.74
N GLU A 65 19.27 -10.65 -35.62
CA GLU A 65 20.65 -10.41 -36.07
C GLU A 65 21.66 -10.26 -34.91
N GLY A 66 21.44 -10.96 -33.81
CA GLY A 66 22.29 -10.92 -32.62
C GLY A 66 22.12 -9.66 -31.76
N GLN A 67 21.13 -8.81 -32.05
CA GLN A 67 20.81 -7.62 -31.25
C GLN A 67 19.43 -7.75 -30.61
N VAL A 68 19.31 -7.29 -29.37
CA VAL A 68 18.01 -7.15 -28.70
C VAL A 68 17.26 -5.98 -29.35
N LYS A 69 16.07 -6.25 -29.89
CA LYS A 69 15.22 -5.27 -30.56
C LYS A 69 14.09 -4.80 -29.68
N ASP A 70 13.53 -5.70 -28.89
CA ASP A 70 12.38 -5.42 -28.04
C ASP A 70 12.54 -6.08 -26.68
N VAL A 71 12.02 -5.42 -25.65
CA VAL A 71 12.04 -5.90 -24.27
C VAL A 71 10.65 -5.68 -23.65
N ILE A 72 10.16 -6.67 -22.91
CA ILE A 72 9.00 -6.57 -22.03
C ILE A 72 9.44 -6.96 -20.63
N VAL A 73 9.01 -6.23 -19.62
CA VAL A 73 9.17 -6.59 -18.21
C VAL A 73 7.80 -6.89 -17.61
N ILE A 74 7.70 -7.99 -16.86
CA ILE A 74 6.50 -8.41 -16.14
C ILE A 74 6.92 -8.59 -14.69
N GLN A 75 6.27 -7.90 -13.75
CA GLN A 75 6.40 -8.17 -12.32
C GLN A 75 5.06 -8.70 -11.81
N THR A 76 5.10 -9.82 -11.09
CA THR A 76 3.91 -10.44 -10.48
C THR A 76 4.31 -11.29 -9.26
N SER A 77 3.37 -11.98 -8.63
CA SER A 77 3.60 -12.85 -7.46
C SER A 77 2.78 -14.12 -7.60
N ALA A 78 3.23 -15.24 -7.03
CA ALA A 78 2.50 -16.50 -7.18
C ALA A 78 1.10 -16.40 -6.60
N LEU A 79 0.13 -17.02 -7.27
CA LEU A 79 -1.19 -17.22 -6.72
C LEU A 79 -1.10 -18.13 -5.48
N THR A 80 -1.84 -17.82 -4.44
CA THR A 80 -1.91 -18.63 -3.22
C THR A 80 -3.35 -18.86 -2.82
N GLU A 81 -3.60 -19.91 -2.04
CA GLU A 81 -4.93 -20.13 -1.47
C GLU A 81 -5.31 -18.98 -0.53
N VAL A 82 -6.53 -18.46 -0.73
CA VAL A 82 -7.10 -17.41 0.11
C VAL A 82 -7.29 -17.96 1.52
N ARG A 83 -6.76 -17.25 2.52
CA ARG A 83 -7.01 -17.53 3.93
C ARG A 83 -8.06 -16.56 4.44
N GLU A 84 -9.13 -17.06 5.04
CA GLU A 84 -10.28 -16.25 5.51
C GLU A 84 -9.88 -15.18 6.54
N ASP A 85 -8.84 -15.41 7.34
CA ASP A 85 -8.39 -14.49 8.40
C ASP A 85 -7.24 -13.55 7.97
N GLU A 86 -6.87 -13.53 6.68
CA GLU A 86 -5.74 -12.73 6.20
C GLU A 86 -6.18 -11.39 5.61
N HIS A 87 -5.30 -10.38 5.77
CA HIS A 87 -5.49 -9.07 5.17
C HIS A 87 -5.75 -9.19 3.65
N PRO A 88 -6.85 -8.62 3.13
CA PRO A 88 -7.35 -8.92 1.78
C PRO A 88 -6.41 -8.47 0.65
N LEU A 89 -5.56 -7.47 0.90
CA LEU A 89 -4.52 -7.05 -0.07
C LEU A 89 -3.15 -7.72 0.11
N GLN A 90 -2.92 -8.47 1.19
CA GLN A 90 -1.60 -9.03 1.53
C GLN A 90 -1.08 -9.93 0.42
N ARG A 91 -1.95 -10.81 -0.08
CA ARG A 91 -1.62 -11.78 -1.13
C ARG A 91 -2.29 -11.51 -2.47
N LEU A 92 -2.97 -10.36 -2.60
CA LEU A 92 -3.57 -9.97 -3.87
C LEU A 92 -2.48 -9.96 -4.96
N VAL A 93 -2.63 -10.81 -5.96
CA VAL A 93 -1.72 -10.85 -7.09
C VAL A 93 -1.98 -9.62 -7.95
N ILE A 94 -0.95 -8.78 -8.05
CA ILE A 94 -0.93 -7.60 -8.90
C ILE A 94 0.18 -7.81 -9.93
N THR A 95 -0.20 -7.82 -11.19
CA THR A 95 0.70 -7.94 -12.32
C THR A 95 0.91 -6.57 -12.96
N THR A 96 2.17 -6.17 -13.07
CA THR A 96 2.59 -4.98 -13.82
C THR A 96 3.39 -5.41 -15.03
N ILE A 97 3.01 -4.94 -16.22
CA ILE A 97 3.69 -5.22 -17.48
C ILE A 97 4.17 -3.90 -18.07
N ALA A 98 5.47 -3.74 -18.24
CA ALA A 98 6.07 -2.64 -18.97
C ALA A 98 6.52 -3.12 -20.35
N ALA A 99 6.09 -2.42 -21.39
CA ALA A 99 6.53 -2.60 -22.77
C ALA A 99 6.81 -1.23 -23.40
N SER A 100 7.54 -1.18 -24.51
CA SER A 100 7.92 0.10 -25.14
C SER A 100 6.72 1.01 -25.46
N SER A 101 5.57 0.41 -25.73
CA SER A 101 4.30 1.04 -26.10
C SER A 101 3.32 1.29 -24.96
N GLN A 102 3.49 0.67 -23.79
CA GLN A 102 2.49 0.73 -22.70
C GLN A 102 3.01 0.33 -21.33
N ILE A 103 2.24 0.69 -20.30
CA ILE A 103 2.23 0.00 -19.02
C ILE A 103 0.84 -0.62 -18.86
N ALA A 104 0.79 -1.91 -18.55
CA ALA A 104 -0.46 -2.61 -18.25
C ALA A 104 -0.45 -3.10 -16.81
N LEU A 105 -1.58 -2.94 -16.13
CA LEU A 105 -1.84 -3.43 -14.79
C LEU A 105 -2.96 -4.46 -14.86
N SER A 106 -2.84 -5.54 -14.09
CA SER A 106 -3.93 -6.46 -13.82
C SER A 106 -3.85 -6.92 -12.37
N TRP A 107 -4.99 -7.17 -11.76
CA TRP A 107 -5.08 -7.58 -10.36
C TRP A 107 -6.15 -8.65 -10.19
N GLU A 108 -6.12 -9.39 -9.10
CA GLU A 108 -7.23 -10.29 -8.78
C GLU A 108 -8.51 -9.52 -8.44
N ARG A 109 -9.67 -10.13 -8.71
CA ARG A 109 -10.94 -9.55 -8.30
C ARG A 109 -11.06 -9.57 -6.79
N ILE A 110 -11.41 -8.43 -6.21
CA ILE A 110 -11.78 -8.33 -4.79
C ILE A 110 -13.27 -8.67 -4.70
N LYS A 111 -13.62 -9.67 -3.89
CA LYS A 111 -15.02 -10.10 -3.71
C LYS A 111 -15.90 -8.91 -3.29
N GLY A 112 -17.05 -8.73 -3.92
CA GLY A 112 -17.97 -7.63 -3.59
C GLY A 112 -17.57 -6.24 -4.09
N VAL A 113 -16.45 -6.11 -4.80
CA VAL A 113 -16.09 -4.87 -5.51
C VAL A 113 -16.58 -4.95 -6.96
N GLU A 114 -17.29 -3.91 -7.39
CA GLU A 114 -17.89 -3.84 -8.73
C GLU A 114 -17.03 -3.05 -9.73
N ALA A 115 -16.35 -2.00 -9.25
CA ALA A 115 -15.56 -1.11 -10.09
C ALA A 115 -14.33 -0.57 -9.34
N PHE A 116 -13.35 -0.09 -10.11
CA PHE A 116 -12.09 0.43 -9.61
C PHE A 116 -11.79 1.81 -10.22
N ASP A 117 -11.51 2.79 -9.38
CA ASP A 117 -11.03 4.11 -9.79
C ASP A 117 -9.51 4.08 -9.95
N ILE A 118 -9.05 4.51 -11.12
CA ILE A 118 -7.64 4.52 -11.50
C ILE A 118 -7.12 5.96 -11.46
N TYR A 119 -6.02 6.14 -10.74
CA TYR A 119 -5.30 7.41 -10.65
C TYR A 119 -3.88 7.24 -11.18
N ARG A 120 -3.41 8.22 -11.94
CA ARG A 120 -2.03 8.33 -12.43
C ARG A 120 -1.39 9.58 -11.85
N ASN A 121 -0.28 9.41 -11.13
CA ASN A 121 0.44 10.48 -10.45
C ASN A 121 -0.50 11.35 -9.58
N GLY A 122 -1.43 10.69 -8.87
CA GLY A 122 -2.43 11.34 -8.01
C GLY A 122 -3.61 12.00 -8.74
N LYS A 123 -3.68 11.94 -10.07
CA LYS A 123 -4.81 12.47 -10.85
C LYS A 123 -5.71 11.34 -11.31
N PHE A 124 -7.02 11.50 -11.14
CA PHE A 124 -8.01 10.56 -11.65
C PHE A 124 -7.88 10.42 -13.18
N VAL A 125 -7.96 9.18 -13.66
CA VAL A 125 -7.90 8.83 -15.08
C VAL A 125 -9.27 8.32 -15.54
N GLN A 126 -9.74 7.23 -14.94
CA GLN A 126 -11.02 6.60 -15.27
C GLN A 126 -11.45 5.59 -14.20
N THR A 127 -12.70 5.15 -14.29
CA THR A 127 -13.23 4.00 -13.55
C THR A 127 -13.32 2.79 -14.48
N VAL A 128 -12.96 1.60 -14.00
CA VAL A 128 -13.01 0.33 -14.76
C VAL A 128 -13.78 -0.75 -13.99
N GLU A 129 -14.59 -1.54 -14.69
CA GLU A 129 -15.29 -2.73 -14.15
C GLU A 129 -14.46 -4.02 -14.31
N ASP A 130 -13.54 -4.00 -15.27
CA ASP A 130 -12.54 -5.04 -15.47
C ASP A 130 -11.40 -4.90 -14.44
N ASN A 131 -10.78 -6.01 -14.07
CA ASN A 131 -9.61 -6.09 -13.20
C ASN A 131 -8.29 -5.85 -13.96
N ARG A 132 -8.30 -4.89 -14.89
CA ARG A 132 -7.15 -4.53 -15.72
C ARG A 132 -7.20 -3.06 -16.16
N PHE A 133 -6.03 -2.50 -16.40
CA PHE A 133 -5.85 -1.17 -16.94
C PHE A 133 -4.64 -1.13 -17.87
N ILE A 134 -4.74 -0.39 -18.99
CA ILE A 134 -3.66 -0.21 -19.95
C ILE A 134 -3.44 1.28 -20.17
N ASP A 135 -2.22 1.73 -19.97
CA ASP A 135 -1.79 3.12 -20.18
C ASP A 135 -0.75 3.21 -21.29
N ARG A 136 -1.03 4.05 -22.29
CA ARG A 136 -0.17 4.29 -23.46
C ARG A 136 0.37 5.72 -23.50
N GLU A 137 0.05 6.56 -22.52
CA GLU A 137 0.36 7.99 -22.55
C GLU A 137 1.52 8.37 -21.62
N THR A 138 2.20 7.39 -21.01
CA THR A 138 3.31 7.66 -20.10
C THR A 138 4.63 7.92 -20.83
N SER A 139 5.41 8.87 -20.31
CA SER A 139 6.82 9.01 -20.67
C SER A 139 7.62 7.76 -20.32
N VAL A 140 8.60 7.43 -21.15
CA VAL A 140 9.56 6.33 -20.87
C VAL A 140 10.66 6.74 -19.89
N SER A 141 10.96 8.03 -19.80
CA SER A 141 12.11 8.56 -19.04
C SER A 141 11.75 9.02 -17.64
N GLU A 142 10.50 8.87 -17.24
CA GLU A 142 9.99 9.24 -15.92
C GLU A 142 9.36 8.02 -15.26
N SER A 143 9.48 7.93 -13.95
CA SER A 143 8.68 6.98 -13.19
C SER A 143 7.23 7.42 -13.13
N VAL A 144 6.32 6.46 -13.04
CA VAL A 144 4.88 6.72 -12.90
C VAL A 144 4.33 5.99 -11.68
N THR A 145 3.41 6.62 -10.98
CA THR A 145 2.67 6.01 -9.88
C THR A 145 1.22 5.81 -10.30
N TYR A 146 0.73 4.59 -10.18
CA TYR A 146 -0.68 4.26 -10.32
C TYR A 146 -1.27 3.96 -8.95
N SER A 147 -2.44 4.50 -8.65
CA SER A 147 -3.25 4.09 -7.51
C SER A 147 -4.58 3.55 -8.04
N VAL A 148 -4.95 2.37 -7.58
CA VAL A 148 -6.23 1.73 -7.89
C VAL A 148 -7.03 1.66 -6.60
N SER A 149 -8.18 2.32 -6.59
CA SER A 149 -9.06 2.42 -5.42
C SER A 149 -10.40 1.78 -5.71
N ALA A 150 -10.98 1.12 -4.72
CA ALA A 150 -12.34 0.61 -4.77
C ALA A 150 -12.94 0.59 -3.36
N SER A 151 -14.27 0.54 -3.28
CA SER A 151 -14.96 0.29 -2.02
C SER A 151 -16.04 -0.79 -2.17
N ARG A 152 -16.43 -1.37 -1.03
CA ARG A 152 -17.61 -2.24 -0.94
C ARG A 152 -18.34 -2.04 0.40
N PRO A 153 -19.65 -2.30 0.49
CA PRO A 153 -20.37 -2.29 1.75
C PRO A 153 -19.85 -3.34 2.74
N LEU A 154 -19.78 -3.00 4.03
CA LEU A 154 -19.32 -3.91 5.09
C LEU A 154 -20.25 -5.13 5.27
N ILE A 155 -21.54 -5.00 4.92
CA ILE A 155 -22.52 -6.11 5.01
C ILE A 155 -22.15 -7.30 4.12
N ASP A 156 -21.33 -7.07 3.09
CA ASP A 156 -20.85 -8.08 2.15
C ASP A 156 -19.50 -8.69 2.58
N SER A 157 -18.93 -8.24 3.71
CA SER A 157 -17.66 -8.72 4.27
C SER A 157 -17.87 -9.93 5.20
N ASN A 158 -17.07 -10.97 5.01
CA ASN A 158 -17.03 -12.15 5.88
C ASN A 158 -16.15 -11.96 7.14
N GLN A 159 -15.54 -10.79 7.33
CA GLN A 159 -14.55 -10.62 8.37
C GLN A 159 -15.15 -10.71 9.78
N GLN A 160 -14.53 -11.54 10.62
CA GLN A 160 -14.87 -11.64 12.04
C GLN A 160 -14.62 -10.29 12.69
N MET A 161 -15.70 -9.62 13.11
CA MET A 161 -15.62 -8.37 13.85
C MET A 161 -14.70 -8.56 15.07
N ASN A 162 -13.66 -7.74 15.20
CA ASN A 162 -12.86 -7.70 16.42
C ASN A 162 -13.81 -7.45 17.61
N VAL A 163 -13.84 -8.38 18.56
CA VAL A 163 -14.76 -8.33 19.72
C VAL A 163 -14.57 -7.02 20.50
N SER A 164 -13.34 -6.50 20.58
CA SER A 164 -13.01 -5.20 21.17
C SER A 164 -13.68 -4.02 20.44
N LYS A 165 -13.61 -3.98 19.09
CA LYS A 165 -14.29 -2.96 18.27
C LYS A 165 -15.80 -2.98 18.54
N SER A 166 -16.40 -4.17 18.63
CA SER A 166 -17.85 -4.32 18.86
C SER A 166 -18.30 -3.86 20.26
N ILE A 167 -17.53 -4.16 21.32
CA ILE A 167 -17.87 -3.77 22.70
C ILE A 167 -17.70 -2.26 22.88
N ALA A 168 -16.60 -1.69 22.38
CA ALA A 168 -16.36 -0.25 22.47
C ALA A 168 -17.41 0.55 21.69
N ALA A 169 -17.76 0.11 20.48
CA ALA A 169 -18.84 0.71 19.70
C ALA A 169 -20.19 0.62 20.44
N THR A 170 -20.53 -0.53 21.01
CA THR A 170 -21.79 -0.71 21.77
C THR A 170 -21.89 0.24 22.96
N ILE A 171 -20.79 0.43 23.71
CA ILE A 171 -20.76 1.35 24.84
C ILE A 171 -20.87 2.81 24.36
N PHE A 172 -20.20 3.15 23.25
CA PHE A 172 -20.25 4.49 22.69
C PHE A 172 -21.64 4.83 22.13
N ASP A 173 -22.28 3.90 21.43
CA ASP A 173 -23.64 4.02 20.90
C ASP A 173 -24.68 4.24 22.00
N ALA A 174 -24.49 3.64 23.18
CA ALA A 174 -25.39 3.85 24.33
C ALA A 174 -25.37 5.29 24.87
N VAL A 175 -24.34 6.07 24.53
CA VAL A 175 -24.08 7.41 25.09
C VAL A 175 -24.22 8.53 24.04
N VAL A 176 -24.18 8.20 22.75
CA VAL A 176 -24.33 9.14 21.64
C VAL A 176 -25.77 9.08 21.08
N PRO A 177 -26.47 10.21 20.89
CA PRO A 177 -27.78 10.21 20.25
C PRO A 177 -27.65 9.75 18.79
N THR A 178 -28.32 8.65 18.44
CA THR A 178 -28.32 8.07 17.09
C THR A 178 -28.85 9.07 16.05
N SER A 179 -28.02 9.47 15.10
CA SER A 179 -28.46 10.21 13.90
C SER A 179 -28.90 9.23 12.82
N SER A 180 -30.07 9.45 12.23
CA SER A 180 -30.70 8.55 11.24
C SER A 180 -30.10 8.60 9.83
N ASP A 181 -29.03 9.37 9.61
CA ASP A 181 -28.41 9.59 8.29
C ASP A 181 -27.04 8.91 8.16
N SER A 182 -26.84 7.74 8.80
CA SER A 182 -25.58 7.00 8.65
C SER A 182 -25.50 6.41 7.24
N LYS A 183 -24.52 6.85 6.44
CA LYS A 183 -24.11 6.13 5.23
C LYS A 183 -23.77 4.68 5.61
N PRO A 184 -24.04 3.70 4.74
CA PRO A 184 -23.58 2.33 4.97
C PRO A 184 -22.05 2.36 5.13
N THR A 185 -21.57 1.68 6.16
CA THR A 185 -20.14 1.53 6.38
C THR A 185 -19.51 0.82 5.19
N GLU A 186 -18.45 1.40 4.63
CA GLU A 186 -17.69 0.82 3.51
C GLU A 186 -16.29 0.38 3.96
N GLU A 187 -15.80 -0.68 3.35
CA GLU A 187 -14.37 -1.00 3.33
C GLU A 187 -13.75 -0.38 2.08
N ILE A 188 -12.58 0.23 2.24
CA ILE A 188 -11.85 0.86 1.13
C ILE A 188 -10.62 0.01 0.83
N TYR A 189 -10.33 -0.20 -0.45
CA TYR A 189 -9.20 -0.97 -0.94
C TYR A 189 -8.39 -0.11 -1.89
N THR A 190 -7.17 0.26 -1.49
CA THR A 190 -6.25 1.02 -2.34
C THR A 190 -4.95 0.26 -2.55
N PHE A 191 -4.56 -0.02 -3.78
CA PHE A 191 -3.19 -0.45 -4.04
C PHE A 191 -2.48 0.51 -4.98
N THR A 192 -1.25 0.84 -4.63
CA THR A 192 -0.41 1.79 -5.33
C THR A 192 0.81 1.08 -5.89
N ILE A 193 1.02 1.19 -7.20
CA ILE A 193 2.20 0.67 -7.89
C ILE A 193 3.03 1.84 -8.38
N ARG A 194 4.26 1.95 -7.91
CA ARG A 194 5.24 2.87 -8.46
C ARG A 194 6.11 2.13 -9.47
N VAL A 195 5.87 2.36 -10.75
CA VAL A 195 6.68 1.81 -11.85
C VAL A 195 7.88 2.72 -12.06
N ASN A 196 9.08 2.13 -12.01
CA ASN A 196 10.32 2.87 -12.28
C ASN A 196 10.40 3.28 -13.77
N ARG A 197 11.41 4.07 -14.13
CA ARG A 197 11.56 4.57 -15.49
C ARG A 197 11.60 3.43 -16.49
N ARG A 198 10.71 3.48 -17.48
CA ARG A 198 10.56 2.41 -18.46
C ARG A 198 11.81 2.25 -19.34
N ASP A 199 12.54 3.32 -19.61
CA ASP A 199 13.81 3.29 -20.34
C ASP A 199 14.96 2.60 -19.57
N GLU A 200 14.84 2.44 -18.25
CA GLU A 200 15.73 1.64 -17.42
C GLU A 200 15.25 0.19 -17.34
N LEU A 201 13.93 -0.02 -17.11
CA LEU A 201 13.31 -1.35 -17.06
C LEU A 201 13.52 -2.13 -18.37
N LEU A 202 13.35 -1.47 -19.51
CA LEU A 202 13.39 -2.11 -20.83
C LEU A 202 14.80 -2.24 -21.40
N ARG A 203 15.86 -2.06 -20.59
CA ARG A 203 17.21 -2.37 -21.03
C ARG A 203 17.40 -3.89 -21.13
N PRO A 204 18.15 -4.36 -22.14
CA PRO A 204 18.58 -5.74 -22.21
C PRO A 204 19.21 -6.19 -20.89
N VAL A 205 18.92 -7.41 -20.45
CA VAL A 205 19.43 -7.98 -19.19
C VAL A 205 20.96 -7.94 -19.15
N ALA A 206 21.61 -8.18 -20.29
CA ALA A 206 23.06 -8.09 -20.42
C ALA A 206 23.63 -6.67 -20.20
N ASP A 207 22.83 -5.63 -20.44
CA ASP A 207 23.22 -4.22 -20.32
C ASP A 207 22.79 -3.59 -18.98
N ARG A 208 21.99 -4.30 -18.18
CA ARG A 208 21.56 -3.83 -16.86
C ARG A 208 22.77 -3.75 -15.94
N LYS A 209 23.10 -2.52 -15.56
CA LYS A 209 24.06 -2.30 -14.48
C LYS A 209 23.39 -2.73 -13.19
N ARG A 210 24.17 -3.32 -12.28
CA ARG A 210 23.72 -3.58 -10.91
C ARG A 210 23.15 -2.29 -10.34
N ALA A 211 21.86 -2.30 -9.97
CA ALA A 211 21.22 -1.14 -9.38
C ALA A 211 22.03 -0.66 -8.17
N THR A 212 22.16 0.65 -8.01
CA THR A 212 22.82 1.21 -6.83
C THR A 212 22.02 0.77 -5.61
N SER A 213 22.64 -0.04 -4.77
CA SER A 213 21.99 -0.55 -3.57
C SER A 213 21.62 0.60 -2.64
N VAL A 214 20.38 0.57 -2.15
CA VAL A 214 19.93 1.46 -1.07
C VAL A 214 20.81 1.22 0.14
N LYS A 215 21.32 2.29 0.73
CA LYS A 215 22.10 2.24 1.98
C LYS A 215 21.22 2.50 3.18
N GLU A 216 20.25 3.39 3.04
CA GLU A 216 19.36 3.78 4.10
C GLU A 216 17.95 4.04 3.57
N TRP A 217 16.94 3.77 4.37
CA TRP A 217 15.59 4.24 4.12
C TRP A 217 14.97 4.79 5.39
N LYS A 218 14.04 5.73 5.21
CA LYS A 218 13.25 6.34 6.28
C LYS A 218 11.79 6.12 5.99
N PHE A 219 11.02 5.76 7.00
CA PHE A 219 9.59 5.56 6.94
C PHE A 219 8.94 6.37 8.06
N ARG A 220 7.86 7.08 7.76
CA ARG A 220 7.10 7.87 8.73
C ARG A 220 5.62 7.54 8.58
N TYR A 221 5.00 7.08 9.66
CA TYR A 221 3.55 6.98 9.78
C TYR A 221 3.08 7.99 10.83
N THR A 222 2.30 8.98 10.41
CA THR A 222 1.67 9.96 11.29
C THR A 222 0.15 9.87 11.22
N THR A 223 -0.51 10.06 12.35
CA THR A 223 -1.96 10.30 12.43
C THR A 223 -2.20 11.71 12.95
N PHE A 224 -3.22 12.41 12.44
CA PHE A 224 -3.54 13.78 12.88
C PHE A 224 -5.01 14.14 12.70
N LEU A 225 -5.49 15.12 13.45
CA LEU A 225 -6.80 15.73 13.30
C LEU A 225 -6.66 17.07 12.58
N GLN A 226 -7.28 17.22 11.41
CA GLN A 226 -7.08 18.40 10.57
C GLN A 226 -7.61 19.69 11.23
N GLU A 227 -8.71 19.60 11.96
CA GLU A 227 -9.38 20.73 12.59
C GLU A 227 -8.59 21.29 13.79
N ASP A 228 -8.87 22.53 14.17
CA ASP A 228 -8.33 23.16 15.37
C ASP A 228 -9.05 22.67 16.64
N ILE A 229 -10.38 22.53 16.57
CA ILE A 229 -11.25 22.16 17.68
C ILE A 229 -12.36 21.24 17.16
N LEU A 230 -12.44 20.05 17.75
CA LEU A 230 -13.45 19.05 17.45
C LEU A 230 -14.48 18.99 18.56
N LYS A 231 -15.76 18.89 18.19
CA LYS A 231 -16.84 18.66 19.15
C LYS A 231 -16.80 17.21 19.61
N ASN A 232 -16.85 17.00 20.93
CA ASN A 232 -16.95 15.65 21.46
C ASN A 232 -18.38 15.11 21.22
N PRO A 233 -18.55 14.00 20.48
CA PRO A 233 -19.85 13.35 20.32
C PRO A 233 -20.40 12.76 21.64
N ASN A 234 -19.53 12.38 22.59
CA ASN A 234 -19.94 11.86 23.89
C ASN A 234 -20.46 12.99 24.79
N LEU A 235 -21.79 13.11 24.88
CA LEU A 235 -22.47 14.15 25.66
C LEU A 235 -22.30 14.02 27.18
N LEU A 236 -21.90 12.83 27.67
CA LEU A 236 -21.66 12.58 29.09
C LEU A 236 -20.19 12.85 29.49
N SER A 237 -19.32 13.06 28.51
CA SER A 237 -17.92 13.38 28.78
C SER A 237 -17.80 14.72 29.50
N PRO A 238 -16.89 14.85 30.48
CA PRO A 238 -16.59 16.15 31.09
C PRO A 238 -15.96 17.14 30.10
N TYR A 239 -15.56 16.71 28.91
CA TYR A 239 -14.96 17.50 27.85
C TYR A 239 -15.93 17.65 26.68
N ALA A 240 -16.43 18.85 26.43
CA ALA A 240 -17.38 19.12 25.35
C ALA A 240 -16.69 19.24 23.98
N TYR A 241 -15.39 19.59 23.98
CA TYR A 241 -14.56 19.68 22.78
C TYR A 241 -13.15 19.16 23.07
N PHE A 242 -12.43 18.79 22.01
CA PHE A 242 -11.01 18.49 22.02
C PHE A 242 -10.28 19.38 21.01
N THR A 243 -9.00 19.68 21.23
CA THR A 243 -8.16 20.32 20.21
C THR A 243 -7.74 19.30 19.16
N GLY A 244 -7.69 19.68 17.90
CA GLY A 244 -7.00 18.92 16.86
C GLY A 244 -5.59 19.46 16.60
N ASP A 245 -5.06 19.21 15.41
CA ASP A 245 -3.68 19.52 15.02
C ASP A 245 -3.57 20.73 14.10
N ASP A 246 -4.70 21.29 13.61
CA ASP A 246 -4.78 22.47 12.73
C ASP A 246 -3.78 22.43 11.58
N ARG A 247 -3.82 21.34 10.81
CA ARG A 247 -2.85 21.06 9.75
C ARG A 247 -3.46 20.23 8.62
N THR A 248 -2.77 20.22 7.49
CA THR A 248 -3.04 19.31 6.38
C THR A 248 -1.89 18.29 6.25
N PHE A 249 -2.02 17.36 5.30
CA PHE A 249 -0.99 16.38 5.00
C PHE A 249 0.37 17.02 4.69
N ASP A 250 1.37 16.64 5.47
CA ASP A 250 2.73 17.17 5.35
C ASP A 250 3.70 16.24 6.11
N PRO A 251 4.68 15.61 5.44
CA PRO A 251 5.63 14.72 6.10
C PRO A 251 6.35 15.40 7.27
N GLU A 252 6.57 16.71 7.25
CA GLU A 252 7.29 17.46 8.31
C GLU A 252 6.35 18.14 9.32
N GLY A 253 5.08 17.75 9.34
CA GLY A 253 4.10 18.21 10.30
C GLY A 253 4.57 18.08 11.74
N LYS A 254 4.41 19.14 12.55
CA LYS A 254 4.88 19.15 13.94
C LYS A 254 3.81 18.71 14.95
N SER A 255 2.55 18.97 14.65
CA SER A 255 1.39 18.54 15.45
C SER A 255 0.87 17.21 14.89
N PHE A 256 0.52 16.27 15.76
CA PHE A 256 0.00 14.95 15.40
C PHE A 256 -0.68 14.28 16.60
N ARG A 257 -1.49 13.25 16.35
CA ARG A 257 -2.03 12.35 17.38
C ARG A 257 -1.00 11.27 17.73
N THR A 258 -0.50 10.55 16.74
CA THR A 258 0.56 9.55 16.91
C THR A 258 1.57 9.63 15.77
N ARG A 259 2.82 9.25 16.06
CA ARG A 259 3.90 9.18 15.07
C ARG A 259 4.82 7.99 15.33
N VAL A 260 5.12 7.27 14.26
CA VAL A 260 6.19 6.27 14.18
C VAL A 260 7.18 6.73 13.11
N ASP A 261 8.43 6.92 13.51
CA ASP A 261 9.55 7.11 12.58
C ASP A 261 10.43 5.86 12.61
N MET A 262 10.77 5.32 11.45
CA MET A 262 11.64 4.16 11.30
C MET A 262 12.78 4.48 10.35
N GLN A 263 13.95 3.93 10.64
CA GLN A 263 15.12 4.01 9.77
C GLN A 263 15.73 2.62 9.64
N GLY A 264 15.76 2.13 8.40
CA GLY A 264 16.46 0.90 8.04
C GLY A 264 17.78 1.22 7.35
N LYS A 265 18.82 0.46 7.66
CA LYS A 265 20.15 0.61 7.03
C LYS A 265 20.67 -0.72 6.52
N PHE A 266 21.31 -0.69 5.37
CA PHE A 266 22.01 -1.81 4.78
C PHE A 266 23.52 -1.55 4.77
N THR A 267 24.28 -2.51 5.26
CA THR A 267 25.74 -2.55 5.17
C THR A 267 26.17 -3.81 4.40
N GLU A 268 27.46 -3.97 4.14
CA GLU A 268 27.97 -5.20 3.52
C GLU A 268 27.64 -6.47 4.34
N ASN A 269 27.58 -6.33 5.67
CA ASN A 269 27.56 -7.47 6.58
C ASN A 269 26.25 -7.67 7.33
N GLU A 270 25.39 -6.66 7.40
CA GLU A 270 24.15 -6.69 8.15
C GLU A 270 23.15 -5.65 7.64
N SER A 271 21.90 -5.80 8.07
CA SER A 271 20.88 -4.77 7.97
C SER A 271 20.35 -4.47 9.38
N THR A 272 20.06 -3.20 9.66
CA THR A 272 19.58 -2.75 10.98
C THR A 272 18.28 -1.96 10.84
N LEU A 273 17.43 -2.04 11.86
CA LEU A 273 16.18 -1.31 11.95
C LEU A 273 16.15 -0.56 13.28
N THR A 274 15.96 0.75 13.21
CA THR A 274 15.77 1.62 14.39
C THR A 274 14.47 2.38 14.24
N TYR A 275 13.86 2.77 15.36
CA TYR A 275 12.58 3.46 15.33
C TYR A 275 12.36 4.34 16.57
N THR A 276 11.45 5.29 16.46
CA THR A 276 10.89 6.07 17.56
C THR A 276 9.36 6.07 17.50
N LYS A 277 8.74 6.26 18.66
CA LYS A 277 7.28 6.29 18.85
C LYS A 277 6.94 7.55 19.63
N ALA A 278 5.90 8.27 19.24
CA ALA A 278 5.46 9.47 19.92
C ALA A 278 3.94 9.66 19.85
N THR A 279 3.38 10.27 20.90
CA THR A 279 1.98 10.68 20.97
C THR A 279 1.92 12.19 21.24
N GLY A 280 1.03 12.87 20.53
CA GLY A 280 0.74 14.28 20.80
C GLY A 280 -0.19 14.46 21.99
N PRO A 281 -0.29 15.70 22.53
CA PRO A 281 -1.17 15.97 23.64
C PRO A 281 -2.65 15.85 23.25
N THR A 282 -3.43 15.23 24.11
CA THR A 282 -4.89 15.29 24.07
C THR A 282 -5.35 16.41 25.00
N ILE A 283 -5.92 17.49 24.46
CA ILE A 283 -6.37 18.63 25.25
C ILE A 283 -7.89 18.69 25.23
N GLY A 284 -8.50 18.55 26.41
CA GLY A 284 -9.94 18.62 26.61
C GLY A 284 -10.39 20.05 26.95
N LEU A 285 -11.50 20.48 26.35
CA LEU A 285 -12.09 21.80 26.52
C LEU A 285 -13.53 21.71 27.04
N ASN A 286 -14.00 22.76 27.72
CA ASN A 286 -15.38 22.87 28.19
C ASN A 286 -16.34 23.42 27.12
N TYR A 287 -17.64 23.57 27.44
CA TYR A 287 -18.68 24.06 26.50
C TYR A 287 -18.42 25.45 25.91
N VAL A 288 -17.62 26.29 26.57
CA VAL A 288 -17.22 27.61 26.06
C VAL A 288 -15.82 27.58 25.42
N LYS A 289 -15.34 26.40 25.03
CA LYS A 289 -14.05 26.13 24.39
C LYS A 289 -12.83 26.61 25.19
N ARG A 290 -12.92 26.60 26.53
CA ARG A 290 -11.77 26.90 27.40
C ARG A 290 -11.09 25.61 27.84
N TYR A 291 -9.76 25.68 27.96
CA TYR A 291 -8.93 24.62 28.52
C TYR A 291 -9.53 24.07 29.81
N LYS A 292 -9.60 22.74 29.89
CA LYS A 292 -10.02 22.02 31.10
C LYS A 292 -8.90 21.13 31.60
N ASP A 293 -8.33 20.33 30.71
CA ASP A 293 -7.30 19.35 31.07
C ASP A 293 -6.48 18.93 29.84
N HIS A 294 -5.33 18.29 30.07
CA HIS A 294 -4.59 17.61 29.02
C HIS A 294 -3.90 16.35 29.54
N ASP A 295 -3.68 15.39 28.66
CA ASP A 295 -2.89 14.20 28.94
C ASP A 295 -2.22 13.68 27.65
N HIS A 296 -1.29 12.73 27.77
CA HIS A 296 -0.63 12.05 26.66
C HIS A 296 -0.98 10.56 26.66
N ALA A 297 -1.38 10.05 25.50
CA ALA A 297 -1.60 8.62 25.34
C ALA A 297 -0.28 7.85 25.50
N SER A 298 -0.33 6.64 26.04
CA SER A 298 0.86 5.78 26.09
C SER A 298 1.31 5.36 24.69
N VAL A 299 2.62 5.14 24.53
CA VAL A 299 3.22 4.56 23.32
C VAL A 299 3.38 3.04 23.42
N ASP A 300 3.02 2.44 24.56
CA ASP A 300 3.24 1.01 24.83
C ASP A 300 2.44 0.11 23.87
N ASP A 301 1.25 0.56 23.46
CA ASP A 301 0.38 -0.14 22.50
C ASP A 301 0.75 0.15 21.03
N ILE A 302 1.92 0.76 20.81
CA ILE A 302 2.56 0.82 19.49
C ILE A 302 3.68 -0.22 19.51
N VAL A 303 3.46 -1.38 18.90
CA VAL A 303 4.43 -2.48 18.84
C VAL A 303 5.07 -2.52 17.45
N ILE A 304 6.40 -2.63 17.40
CA ILE A 304 7.16 -2.70 16.14
C ILE A 304 8.07 -3.92 16.24
N GLU A 305 7.91 -4.84 15.32
CA GLU A 305 8.64 -6.10 15.27
C GLU A 305 9.44 -6.22 13.98
N ARG A 306 10.62 -6.81 14.09
CA ARG A 306 11.43 -7.18 12.94
C ARG A 306 11.22 -8.66 12.67
N LEU A 307 10.81 -8.99 11.45
CA LEU A 307 10.36 -10.33 11.06
C LEU A 307 11.46 -11.19 10.42
N ASN A 308 12.62 -10.60 10.10
CA ASN A 308 13.77 -11.33 9.59
C ASN A 308 15.11 -10.69 9.98
N GLU A 309 16.20 -11.45 9.81
CA GLU A 309 17.58 -10.98 10.01
C GLU A 309 18.40 -11.06 8.70
N LYS A 310 17.74 -10.99 7.54
CA LYS A 310 18.39 -11.04 6.22
C LYS A 310 19.25 -9.78 6.01
N LYS A 311 20.46 -9.92 5.47
CA LYS A 311 21.38 -8.78 5.23
C LYS A 311 20.95 -7.85 4.10
N SER A 312 20.18 -8.37 3.14
CA SER A 312 19.75 -7.67 1.93
C SER A 312 18.32 -7.15 1.99
N ASP A 313 17.59 -7.46 3.05
CA ASP A 313 16.15 -7.23 3.16
C ASP A 313 15.79 -6.92 4.61
N ILE A 314 14.85 -5.99 4.82
CA ILE A 314 14.27 -5.72 6.13
C ILE A 314 12.77 -5.96 6.02
N HIS A 315 12.30 -6.98 6.75
CA HIS A 315 10.89 -7.26 6.93
C HIS A 315 10.47 -6.85 8.34
N PHE A 316 9.38 -6.09 8.47
CA PHE A 316 8.88 -5.58 9.74
C PHE A 316 7.35 -5.60 9.81
N ALA A 317 6.83 -5.57 11.04
CA ALA A 317 5.43 -5.35 11.35
C ALA A 317 5.27 -4.19 12.34
N ILE A 318 4.16 -3.46 12.22
CA ILE A 318 3.69 -2.45 13.16
C ILE A 318 2.26 -2.82 13.56
N LEU A 319 2.02 -2.97 14.86
CA LEU A 319 0.69 -3.01 15.45
C LEU A 319 0.52 -1.74 16.28
N HIS A 320 -0.55 -0.99 16.05
CA HIS A 320 -0.80 0.25 16.75
C HIS A 320 -2.24 0.30 17.25
N ASP A 321 -2.43 0.45 18.56
CA ASP A 321 -3.74 0.51 19.19
C ASP A 321 -3.78 1.57 20.30
N VAL A 322 -3.72 2.86 19.94
CA VAL A 322 -3.55 3.95 20.92
C VAL A 322 -4.89 4.58 21.29
N ALA A 323 -5.29 4.44 22.55
CA ALA A 323 -6.52 4.99 23.09
C ALA A 323 -6.43 6.49 23.45
N ASN A 324 -7.59 7.14 23.55
CA ASN A 324 -7.68 8.51 24.08
C ASN A 324 -7.54 8.50 25.62
N PRO A 325 -6.58 9.25 26.20
CA PRO A 325 -6.30 9.22 27.64
C PRO A 325 -7.34 9.97 28.48
N LEU A 326 -8.12 10.89 27.89
CA LEU A 326 -9.08 11.73 28.60
C LEU A 326 -10.53 11.24 28.52
N THR A 327 -10.85 10.35 27.58
CA THR A 327 -12.22 9.85 27.42
C THR A 327 -12.24 8.45 26.83
N THR A 328 -13.26 7.67 27.17
CA THR A 328 -13.53 6.40 26.50
C THR A 328 -13.94 6.68 25.06
N SER A 329 -13.16 6.19 24.11
CA SER A 329 -13.45 6.14 22.67
C SER A 329 -12.76 4.93 22.06
N PRO A 330 -13.17 4.48 20.87
CA PRO A 330 -12.36 3.59 20.06
C PRO A 330 -10.92 4.14 19.92
N PRO A 331 -9.90 3.27 20.03
CA PRO A 331 -8.51 3.66 19.82
C PRO A 331 -8.21 3.95 18.35
N ILE A 332 -7.10 4.65 18.11
CA ILE A 332 -6.52 4.78 16.77
C ILE A 332 -5.85 3.44 16.45
N HIS A 333 -6.46 2.67 15.56
CA HIS A 333 -6.00 1.32 15.20
C HIS A 333 -5.42 1.28 13.79
N TYR A 334 -4.22 0.72 13.66
CA TYR A 334 -3.68 0.33 12.37
C TYR A 334 -2.68 -0.82 12.49
N GLU A 335 -2.53 -1.55 11.39
CA GLU A 335 -1.48 -2.55 11.21
C GLU A 335 -0.73 -2.29 9.91
N VAL A 336 0.57 -2.55 9.92
CA VAL A 336 1.43 -2.45 8.73
C VAL A 336 2.40 -3.61 8.72
N THR A 337 2.50 -4.29 7.59
CA THR A 337 3.62 -5.19 7.27
C THR A 337 4.41 -4.56 6.13
N GLY A 338 5.73 -4.52 6.26
CA GLY A 338 6.60 -3.89 5.28
C GLY A 338 7.84 -4.70 4.98
N GLN A 339 8.12 -4.90 3.69
CA GLN A 339 9.34 -5.50 3.18
C GLN A 339 10.04 -4.52 2.26
N ILE A 340 11.30 -4.22 2.55
CA ILE A 340 12.15 -3.33 1.77
C ILE A 340 13.51 -3.99 1.61
N ASP A 341 13.96 -4.17 0.37
CA ASP A 341 15.28 -4.70 0.06
C ASP A 341 16.27 -3.63 -0.43
N LYS A 342 17.54 -4.01 -0.49
CA LYS A 342 18.63 -3.13 -0.95
C LYS A 342 18.52 -2.83 -2.46
N GLU A 343 17.75 -3.60 -3.22
CA GLU A 343 17.49 -3.42 -4.64
C GLU A 343 16.32 -2.46 -4.94
N ARG A 344 15.75 -1.80 -3.91
CA ARG A 344 14.63 -0.84 -3.99
C ARG A 344 13.26 -1.50 -4.17
N ASN A 345 13.17 -2.82 -4.05
CA ASN A 345 11.88 -3.50 -4.02
C ASN A 345 11.22 -3.22 -2.68
N ILE A 346 10.03 -2.66 -2.75
CA ILE A 346 9.23 -2.23 -1.61
C ILE A 346 7.88 -2.90 -1.76
N ASN A 347 7.42 -3.54 -0.70
CA ASN A 347 6.07 -4.04 -0.56
C ASN A 347 5.60 -3.69 0.85
N LEU A 348 4.73 -2.69 0.95
CA LEU A 348 4.11 -2.25 2.20
C LEU A 348 2.62 -2.54 2.09
N VAL A 349 2.02 -3.08 3.13
CA VAL A 349 0.61 -3.41 3.17
C VAL A 349 0.10 -3.19 4.58
N GLY A 350 -1.10 -2.65 4.69
CA GLY A 350 -1.66 -2.37 5.99
C GLY A 350 -3.10 -1.94 5.89
N TYR A 351 -3.70 -1.76 7.06
CA TYR A 351 -5.03 -1.22 7.18
C TYR A 351 -5.13 -0.32 8.39
N HIS A 352 -6.12 0.56 8.38
CA HIS A 352 -6.41 1.41 9.51
C HIS A 352 -7.91 1.70 9.59
N ASN A 353 -8.35 2.15 10.76
CA ASN A 353 -9.69 2.67 10.94
C ASN A 353 -9.89 4.01 10.17
N ILE A 354 -11.13 4.41 9.90
CA ILE A 354 -11.46 5.59 9.08
C ILE A 354 -11.23 6.96 9.77
N SER A 355 -10.67 6.97 10.99
CA SER A 355 -10.42 8.19 11.75
C SER A 355 -9.27 7.98 12.73
N PRO A 356 -8.30 8.92 12.81
CA PRO A 356 -8.30 10.26 12.25
C PRO A 356 -7.74 10.31 10.81
N HIS A 357 -7.02 11.37 10.41
CA HIS A 357 -6.27 11.35 9.14
C HIS A 357 -5.05 10.45 9.30
N HIS A 358 -4.72 9.68 8.26
CA HIS A 358 -3.53 8.83 8.21
C HIS A 358 -2.62 9.27 7.08
N GLU A 359 -1.33 9.38 7.35
CA GLU A 359 -0.32 9.69 6.33
C GLU A 359 0.95 8.87 6.52
N ILE A 360 1.43 8.32 5.41
CA ILE A 360 2.59 7.43 5.38
C ILE A 360 3.53 7.93 4.29
N TYR A 361 4.80 8.11 4.66
CA TYR A 361 5.86 8.56 3.77
C TYR A 361 7.07 7.64 3.85
N LEU A 362 7.78 7.53 2.72
CA LEU A 362 9.01 6.78 2.60
C LEU A 362 10.06 7.65 1.90
N ALA A 363 11.32 7.55 2.28
CA ALA A 363 12.46 8.13 1.58
C ALA A 363 13.57 7.09 1.49
N LEU A 364 14.30 7.04 0.37
CA LEU A 364 15.48 6.18 0.21
C LEU A 364 16.72 7.06 0.09
N ASP A 365 17.76 6.73 0.84
CA ASP A 365 19.01 7.47 0.89
C ASP A 365 18.76 8.98 1.12
N GLU A 366 19.19 9.82 0.17
CA GLU A 366 19.03 11.28 0.18
C GLU A 366 17.83 11.75 -0.68
N GLU A 367 16.93 10.84 -1.07
CA GLU A 367 15.70 11.20 -1.80
C GLU A 367 14.72 11.95 -0.89
N GLU A 368 13.91 12.82 -1.51
CA GLU A 368 12.79 13.48 -0.84
C GLU A 368 11.72 12.47 -0.40
N TRP A 369 10.94 12.85 0.62
CA TRP A 369 9.78 12.08 1.04
C TRP A 369 8.80 11.87 -0.12
N ARG A 370 8.44 10.62 -0.35
CA ARG A 370 7.33 10.24 -1.22
C ARG A 370 6.17 9.73 -0.41
N THR A 371 4.96 10.06 -0.86
CA THR A 371 3.72 9.54 -0.31
C THR A 371 3.60 8.05 -0.61
N VAL A 372 3.39 7.26 0.44
CA VAL A 372 3.02 5.84 0.37
C VAL A 372 1.51 5.70 0.42
N HIS A 373 0.88 6.35 1.41
CA HIS A 373 -0.56 6.30 1.66
C HIS A 373 -1.02 7.58 2.35
N ARG A 374 -2.23 8.04 2.01
CA ARG A 374 -2.94 9.13 2.69
C ARG A 374 -4.42 8.79 2.74
N ALA A 375 -5.02 8.99 3.89
CA ALA A 375 -6.46 8.87 4.06
C ALA A 375 -6.99 10.04 4.89
N GLU A 376 -8.06 10.67 4.39
CA GLU A 376 -8.77 11.70 5.12
C GLU A 376 -9.62 11.08 6.22
N SER A 377 -9.78 11.80 7.34
CA SER A 377 -10.68 11.37 8.40
C SER A 377 -12.12 11.52 7.95
N GLU A 378 -12.95 10.52 8.19
CA GLU A 378 -14.41 10.69 8.06
C GLU A 378 -15.01 11.44 9.27
N GLY A 379 -14.18 11.79 10.27
CA GLY A 379 -14.57 12.57 11.44
C GLY A 379 -15.02 11.72 12.64
N LEU A 380 -15.41 12.38 13.73
CA LEU A 380 -15.72 11.73 15.01
C LEU A 380 -17.13 11.12 15.09
N ALA A 381 -18.01 11.44 14.13
CA ALA A 381 -19.37 10.89 14.08
C ALA A 381 -19.39 9.39 13.77
N TYR A 382 -18.33 8.87 13.14
CA TYR A 382 -18.16 7.46 12.79
C TYR A 382 -17.67 6.58 13.93
N LEU A 383 -17.46 7.16 15.11
CA LEU A 383 -17.19 6.40 16.34
C LEU A 383 -18.44 5.64 16.84
N SER A 384 -19.62 5.91 16.27
CA SER A 384 -20.84 5.12 16.46
C SER A 384 -20.97 4.03 15.39
N GLY A 385 -21.29 2.79 15.77
CA GLY A 385 -21.30 1.62 14.89
C GLY A 385 -19.93 0.95 14.68
N VAL A 386 -19.90 -0.14 13.89
CA VAL A 386 -18.65 -0.82 13.50
C VAL A 386 -18.13 -0.16 12.21
N PRO A 387 -17.01 0.60 12.24
CA PRO A 387 -16.44 1.20 11.04
C PRO A 387 -15.76 0.14 10.19
N GLY A 388 -15.77 0.36 8.87
CA GLY A 388 -15.03 -0.44 7.92
C GLY A 388 -13.57 -0.05 8.00
N ASP A 389 -12.71 -0.94 7.55
CA ASP A 389 -11.27 -0.67 7.53
C ASP A 389 -10.86 -0.15 6.15
N ASN A 390 -9.87 0.74 6.14
CA ASN A 390 -9.22 1.21 4.92
C ASN A 390 -7.95 0.39 4.70
N TYR A 391 -8.04 -0.54 3.75
CA TYR A 391 -6.96 -1.41 3.32
C TYR A 391 -6.12 -0.71 2.27
N TRP A 392 -4.81 -0.75 2.45
CA TRP A 392 -3.88 -0.18 1.50
C TRP A 392 -2.67 -1.09 1.25
N ARG A 393 -2.13 -1.00 0.03
CA ARG A 393 -0.87 -1.63 -0.35
C ARG A 393 -0.05 -0.69 -1.22
N TYR A 394 1.25 -0.69 -1.05
CA TYR A 394 2.19 0.07 -1.85
C TYR A 394 3.31 -0.84 -2.32
N MET A 395 3.58 -0.84 -3.62
CA MET A 395 4.63 -1.63 -4.22
C MET A 395 5.42 -0.88 -5.28
N THR A 396 6.68 -1.26 -5.47
CA THR A 396 7.52 -0.79 -6.58
C THR A 396 7.63 -1.86 -7.66
N CYS A 397 7.74 -1.41 -8.92
CA CYS A 397 8.15 -2.24 -10.05
C CYS A 397 9.48 -1.70 -10.57
N ASN A 398 10.57 -2.46 -10.39
CA ASN A 398 11.95 -2.02 -10.63
C ASN A 398 12.72 -2.87 -11.64
#